data_AF-A0A8I0T721-F1
#
_entry.id   AF-A0A8I0T721-F1
#
_cell.length_a   1.000
_cell.length_b   1.000
_cell.length_c   1.000
_cell.angle_alpha   90.00
_cell.angle_beta   90.00
_cell.angle_gamma   90.00
#
_symmetry.space_group_name_H-M   'P 1'
#
loop_
_entity.id
_entity.type
_entity.pdbx_description
1 polymer ?
#
loop_
_entity_poly.entity_id
_entity_poly.type
_entity_poly.pdbx_seq_one_letter_code
_entity_poly.pdbx_strand_id
1 'polypeptide(L)' 'MQNNDITVLVVEDDDVDYMTVKRSFAKCKIMNPMVRAIDGVEALELLRGGQVDYRLLFFLI' A
#
# COMPACT_ATOMS: atom_id res chain seq x y z
N MET A 1 -11.31 17.34 8.52
CA MET A 1 -11.63 16.51 7.34
C MET A 1 -10.39 15.68 7.07
N GLN A 2 -10.45 14.36 7.29
CA GLN A 2 -9.30 13.48 7.11
C GLN A 2 -9.26 13.14 5.62
N ASN A 3 -8.27 13.66 4.87
CA ASN A 3 -8.14 13.45 3.43
C ASN A 3 -7.98 11.95 3.17
N ASN A 4 -9.05 11.31 2.69
CA ASN A 4 -9.07 9.91 2.29
C ASN A 4 -8.57 9.73 0.84
N ASP A 5 -7.92 10.77 0.30
CA ASP A 5 -7.52 10.89 -1.11
C ASP A 5 -6.15 10.24 -1.40
N ILE A 6 -5.50 9.65 -0.39
CA ILE A 6 -4.18 9.03 -0.55
C ILE A 6 -4.33 7.52 -0.38
N THR A 7 -4.07 6.79 -1.46
CA THR A 7 -3.92 5.33 -1.45
C THR A 7 -2.47 4.96 -1.16
N VAL A 8 -2.27 3.91 -0.37
CA VAL A 8 -0.95 3.38 -0.01
C VAL A 8 -0.70 2.12 -0.82
N LEU A 9 0.35 2.12 -1.64
CA LEU A 9 0.85 0.92 -2.32
C LEU A 9 1.90 0.24 -1.43
N VAL A 10 1.65 -1.03 -1.12
CA VAL A 10 2.51 -1.89 -0.31
C VAL A 10 3.04 -2.99 -1.22
N VAL A 11 4.37 -3.10 -1.36
CA VAL A 11 5.00 -4.06 -2.28
C VAL A 11 5.65 -5.18 -1.47
N GLU A 12 4.91 -6.24 -1.19
CA GLU A 12 5.32 -7.34 -0.30
C GLU A 12 4.85 -8.69 -0.85
N ASP A 13 5.77 -9.62 -1.08
CA ASP A 13 5.47 -11.01 -1.45
C ASP A 13 5.07 -11.87 -0.24
N ASP A 14 5.55 -11.55 0.97
CA ASP A 14 5.20 -12.26 2.20
C ASP A 14 3.87 -11.80 2.83
N ASP A 15 2.97 -12.76 3.07
CA ASP A 15 1.64 -12.52 3.64
C ASP A 15 1.70 -12.07 5.12
N VAL A 16 2.65 -12.58 5.89
CA VAL A 16 2.81 -12.27 7.31
C VAL A 16 3.27 -10.83 7.47
N ASP A 17 4.22 -10.40 6.65
CA ASP A 17 4.73 -9.02 6.65
C ASP A 17 3.67 -8.03 6.17
N TYR A 18 2.97 -8.32 5.06
CA TYR A 18 1.82 -7.52 4.62
C TYR A 18 0.76 -7.38 5.72
N MET A 19 0.42 -8.47 6.41
CA MET A 19 -0.56 -8.45 7.50
C MET A 19 -0.06 -7.66 8.71
N THR A 20 1.25 -7.66 8.97
CA THR A 20 1.86 -6.84 10.02
C THR A 20 1.73 -5.35 9.72
N VAL A 21 2.02 -4.94 8.48
CA VAL A 21 1.81 -3.56 8.00
C VAL A 21 0.34 -3.19 8.13
N LYS A 22 -0.58 -4.00 7.58
CA LYS A 22 -2.02 -3.75 7.64
C LYS A 22 -2.54 -3.59 9.08
N ARG A 23 -2.06 -4.42 10.01
CA ARG A 23 -2.39 -4.32 11.44
C ARG A 23 -1.84 -3.04 12.07
N SER A 24 -0.62 -2.64 11.72
CA SER A 24 -0.01 -1.40 12.23
C SER A 24 -0.82 -0.17 11.79
N PHE A 25 -1.21 -0.11 10.52
CA PHE A 25 -2.07 0.94 9.98
C PHE A 25 -3.40 1.03 10.74
N ALA A 26 -4.05 -0.11 10.98
CA ALA A 26 -5.29 -0.17 11.75
C ALA A 26 -5.10 0.32 13.21
N LYS A 27 -4.00 -0.08 13.88
CA LYS A 27 -3.66 0.38 15.24
C LYS A 27 -3.44 1.89 15.31
N CYS A 28 -2.79 2.47 14.30
CA CYS A 28 -2.55 3.90 14.18
C CYS A 28 -3.78 4.70 13.73
N LYS A 29 -4.92 4.04 13.47
CA LYS A 29 -6.15 4.66 12.92
C LYS A 29 -5.90 5.37 11.59
N ILE A 30 -4.97 4.85 10.78
CA ILE A 30 -4.72 5.30 9.42
C ILE A 30 -5.75 4.62 8.53
N MET A 31 -6.68 5.40 7.97
CA MET A 31 -7.82 4.91 7.20
C MET A 31 -7.62 4.92 5.68
N ASN A 32 -6.43 5.32 5.23
CA ASN A 32 -6.07 5.37 3.83
C ASN A 32 -6.29 4.00 3.17
N PRO A 33 -6.91 3.96 1.97
CA PRO A 33 -6.99 2.72 1.19
C PRO A 33 -5.60 2.12 0.98
N MET A 34 -5.48 0.81 1.13
CA MET A 34 -4.24 0.07 0.90
C MET A 34 -4.38 -0.87 -0.29
N VAL A 35 -3.42 -0.83 -1.20
CA VAL A 35 -3.29 -1.75 -2.35
C VAL A 35 -1.99 -2.52 -2.16
N ARG A 36 -2.02 -3.83 -2.41
CA ARG A 36 -0.85 -4.69 -2.34
C ARG A 36 -0.36 -5.00 -3.77
N ALA A 37 0.96 -5.00 -3.95
CA ALA A 37 1.66 -5.70 -5.01
C ALA A 37 2.56 -6.78 -4.40
N ILE A 38 2.75 -7.91 -5.06
CA ILE A 38 3.66 -8.98 -4.61
C ILE A 38 5.09 -8.76 -5.11
N ASP A 39 5.28 -7.96 -6.15
CA ASP A 39 6.60 -7.66 -6.68
C ASP A 39 6.65 -6.27 -7.34
N GLY A 40 7.83 -5.90 -7.82
CA GLY A 40 8.05 -4.61 -8.48
C GLY A 40 7.37 -4.49 -9.86
N VAL A 41 7.09 -5.61 -10.54
CA VAL A 41 6.41 -5.60 -11.84
C VAL A 41 4.94 -5.28 -11.63
N GLU A 42 4.26 -5.99 -10.74
CA GLU A 42 2.87 -5.72 -10.37
C GLU A 42 2.74 -4.31 -9.78
N ALA A 43 3.69 -3.87 -8.94
CA ALA A 43 3.69 -2.52 -8.40
C ALA A 43 3.76 -1.46 -9.51
N LEU A 44 4.62 -1.67 -10.51
CA LEU A 44 4.76 -0.75 -11.65
C LEU A 44 3.51 -0.75 -12.54
N GLU A 45 2.87 -1.90 -12.72
CA GLU A 45 1.60 -2.02 -13.45
C GLU A 45 0.47 -1.27 -12.75
N LEU A 46 0.32 -1.42 -11.43
CA LEU A 46 -0.67 -0.72 -10.63
C LEU A 46 -0.50 0.81 -10.67
N LEU A 47 0.76 1.28 -10.66
CA LEU A 47 1.08 2.71 -10.80
C LEU A 47 0.73 3.24 -12.19
N ARG A 48 1.09 2.50 -13.24
CA ARG A 48 0.82 2.91 -14.63
C ARG A 48 -0.67 2.82 -14.99
N GLY A 49 -1.39 1.88 -14.39
CA GLY A 49 -2.84 1.69 -14.57
C GLY A 49 -3.70 2.74 -13.87
N GLY A 50 -3.10 3.65 -13.09
CA GLY A 50 -3.84 4.65 -12.31
C GLY A 50 -4.65 4.06 -11.16
N GLN A 51 -4.36 2.82 -10.76
CA GLN A 51 -5.01 2.15 -9.63
C GLN A 51 -4.49 2.69 -8.29
N VAL A 52 -3.29 3.26 -8.29
CA VAL A 52 -2.72 3.97 -7.15
C VAL A 52 -2.15 5.31 -7.60
N ASP A 53 -2.57 6.39 -6.95
CA ASP A 53 -1.98 7.71 -7.15
C ASP A 53 -0.58 7.74 -6.49
N TYR A 54 0.37 8.47 -7.06
CA TYR A 54 1.82 8.37 -6.81
C TYR A 54 2.30 8.83 -5.41
N ARG A 55 1.44 8.85 -4.39
CA ARG A 55 1.67 9.63 -3.18
C ARG A 55 2.34 8.91 -2.01
N LEU A 56 2.35 7.58 -1.90
CA LEU A 56 3.11 6.87 -0.87
C LEU A 56 3.52 5.47 -1.34
N LEU A 57 4.84 5.23 -1.44
CA LEU A 57 5.44 3.93 -1.74
C LEU A 57 6.16 3.42 -0.49
N PHE A 58 5.71 2.30 0.07
CA PHE A 58 6.44 1.58 1.11
C PHE A 58 7.08 0.33 0.50
N PHE A 59 8.40 0.25 0.60
CA PHE A 59 9.20 -0.95 0.38
C PHE A 59 9.53 -1.51 1.77
N LEU A 60 9.00 -2.67 2.13
CA LEU A 60 9.75 -3.59 2.99
C LEU A 60 10.59 -4.47 2.04
N ILE A 61 11.65 -5.05 2.59
CA ILE A 61 12.78 -5.68 1.88
C ILE A 61 12.74 -7.18 2.13
#